data_AF-A0A7I8DEQ1-F1
#
_entry.id   AF-A0A7I8DEQ1-F1
#
_cell.length_a   1.000
_cell.length_b   1.000
_cell.length_c   1.000
_cell.angle_alpha   90.00
_cell.angle_beta   90.00
_cell.angle_gamma   90.00
#
_symmetry.space_group_name_H-M   'P 1'
#
loop_
_entity.id
_entity.type
_entity.pdbx_description
1 polymer ?
#
loop_
_entity_poly.entity_id
_entity_poly.type
_entity_poly.pdbx_seq_one_letter_code
_entity_poly.pdbx_strand_id
1 'polypeptide(L)'
;MSLMKFVDQLYELYKNQLTGDEEDVLIIVSGILSDLNREEMVKLIEDMEQEEIFQMLGTYMVEKLRVKLVEKGAGVPMEAAPPDGHLH
;
A
#
# COMPACT_ATOMS: atom_id res chain seq x y z
N MET A 1 1.39 -7.88 -17.10
CA MET A 1 1.25 -8.86 -16.00
C MET A 1 0.56 -8.14 -14.85
N SER A 2 -0.57 -8.64 -14.34
CA SER A 2 -1.29 -7.94 -13.26
C SER A 2 -0.45 -7.83 -11.98
N LEU A 3 -0.58 -6.70 -11.27
CA LEU A 3 0.05 -6.46 -9.97
C LEU A 3 -0.26 -7.59 -8.98
N MET A 4 -1.49 -8.11 -8.98
CA MET A 4 -1.85 -9.23 -8.12
C MET A 4 -1.01 -10.49 -8.40
N LYS A 5 -0.65 -10.76 -9.66
CA LYS A 5 0.26 -11.88 -9.97
C LYS A 5 1.68 -11.67 -9.47
N PHE A 6 2.14 -10.42 -9.41
CA PHE A 6 3.42 -10.08 -8.80
C PHE A 6 3.36 -10.25 -7.27
N VAL A 7 2.29 -9.77 -6.64
CA VAL A 7 2.04 -9.95 -5.21
C VAL A 7 1.94 -11.45 -4.85
N ASP A 8 1.27 -12.26 -5.66
CA ASP A 8 1.20 -13.72 -5.46
C ASP A 8 2.60 -14.36 -5.48
N GLN A 9 3.48 -13.93 -6.38
CA GLN A 9 4.86 -14.44 -6.44
C GLN A 9 5.66 -14.04 -5.21
N LEU A 10 5.51 -12.79 -4.75
CA LEU A 10 6.15 -12.34 -3.51
C LEU A 10 5.62 -13.11 -2.31
N TYR A 11 4.30 -13.30 -2.23
CA TYR A 11 3.69 -14.11 -1.18
C TYR A 11 4.29 -15.52 -1.18
N GLU A 12 4.38 -16.19 -2.32
CA GLU A 12 4.95 -17.54 -2.40
C GLU A 12 6.43 -17.61 -1.98
N LEU A 13 7.22 -16.57 -2.26
CA LEU A 13 8.63 -16.48 -1.86
C LEU A 13 8.79 -16.24 -0.35
N TYR A 14 7.91 -15.45 0.27
CA TYR A 14 8.06 -15.00 1.64
C TYR A 14 7.04 -15.59 2.63
N LYS A 15 6.10 -16.45 2.21
CA LYS A 15 5.04 -17.03 3.08
C LYS A 15 5.53 -17.75 4.33
N ASN A 16 6.75 -18.28 4.30
CA ASN A 16 7.36 -18.95 5.47
C ASN A 16 8.04 -17.97 6.43
N GLN A 17 8.21 -16.70 6.02
CA GLN A 17 8.83 -15.61 6.77
C GLN A 17 7.79 -14.59 7.27
N LEU A 18 6.60 -14.57 6.67
CA LEU A 18 5.44 -13.82 7.16
C LEU A 18 4.95 -14.47 8.46
N THR A 19 5.24 -13.85 9.61
CA THR A 19 4.75 -14.36 10.90
C THR A 19 3.29 -13.96 11.17
N GLY A 20 2.70 -13.18 10.27
CA GLY A 20 1.32 -12.68 10.33
C GLY A 20 1.20 -11.25 10.85
N ASP A 21 2.32 -10.61 11.18
CA ASP A 21 2.36 -9.20 11.58
C ASP A 21 2.37 -8.26 10.36
N GLU A 22 1.65 -7.15 10.45
CA GLU A 22 1.66 -6.09 9.43
C GLU A 22 3.06 -5.49 9.26
N GLU A 23 3.87 -5.49 10.32
CA GLU A 23 5.26 -5.02 10.29
C GLU A 23 6.14 -5.86 9.35
N ASP A 24 5.95 -7.18 9.32
CA ASP A 24 6.72 -8.08 8.44
C ASP A 24 6.43 -7.80 6.97
N VAL A 25 5.15 -7.59 6.64
CA VAL A 25 4.71 -7.26 5.28
C VAL A 25 5.35 -5.95 4.82
N LEU A 26 5.36 -4.93 5.69
CA LEU A 26 5.96 -3.63 5.39
C LEU A 26 7.47 -3.76 5.13
N ILE A 27 8.19 -4.52 5.96
CA ILE A 27 9.63 -4.73 5.82
C ILE A 27 9.94 -5.44 4.49
N ILE A 28 9.20 -6.51 4.16
CA ILE A 28 9.41 -7.27 2.92
C ILE A 28 9.15 -6.41 1.69
N VAL A 29 8.02 -5.72 1.63
CA VAL A 29 7.67 -4.83 0.52
C VAL A 29 8.71 -3.70 0.38
N SER A 30 9.13 -3.11 1.50
CA SER A 30 10.16 -2.06 1.50
C SER A 30 11.51 -2.56 1.00
N GLY A 31 11.92 -3.77 1.40
CA GLY A 31 13.15 -4.39 0.91
C GLY A 31 13.12 -4.60 -0.59
N ILE A 32 12.03 -5.21 -1.10
CA ILE A 32 11.86 -5.47 -2.53
C ILE A 32 11.89 -4.16 -3.34
N LEU A 33 11.13 -3.14 -2.92
CA LEU A 33 11.09 -1.87 -3.63
C LEU A 33 12.43 -1.09 -3.54
N SER A 34 13.19 -1.27 -2.45
CA SER A 34 14.50 -0.64 -2.28
C SER A 34 15.56 -1.22 -3.21
N ASP A 35 15.41 -2.48 -3.62
CA ASP A 35 16.30 -3.16 -4.57
C ASP A 35 16.02 -2.75 -6.03
N LEU A 36 14.84 -2.19 -6.31
CA LEU A 36 14.45 -1.76 -7.65
C LEU A 36 14.94 -0.34 -7.95
N ASN A 37 15.53 -0.17 -9.12
CA ASN A 37 15.79 1.17 -9.66
C ASN A 37 14.53 1.76 -10.33
N ARG A 38 14.60 3.05 -10.69
CA ARG A 38 13.46 3.77 -11.30
C ARG A 38 12.95 3.11 -12.57
N GLU A 39 13.83 2.60 -13.43
CA GLU A 39 13.42 1.99 -14.70
C GLU A 39 12.68 0.66 -14.47
N GLU A 40 13.14 -0.13 -13.49
CA GLU A 40 12.49 -1.38 -13.10
C GLU A 40 11.12 -1.13 -12.48
N MET A 41 10.99 -0.12 -11.62
CA MET A 41 9.69 0.30 -11.07
C MET A 41 8.72 0.77 -12.17
N VAL A 42 9.21 1.54 -13.15
CA VAL A 42 8.38 1.99 -14.27
C VAL A 42 7.91 0.80 -15.12
N LYS A 43 8.79 -0.17 -15.41
CA LYS A 43 8.40 -1.39 -16.13
C LYS A 43 7.32 -2.19 -15.41
N LEU A 44 7.43 -2.32 -14.08
CA LEU A 44 6.39 -2.97 -13.29
C LEU A 44 5.04 -2.28 -13.45
N ILE A 45 5.00 -0.94 -13.48
CA ILE A 45 3.77 -0.16 -13.68
C ILE A 45 3.26 -0.29 -15.12
N GLU A 46 4.14 -0.26 -16.13
CA GLU A 46 3.77 -0.44 -17.54
C GLU A 46 3.13 -1.81 -17.81
N ASP A 47 3.49 -2.82 -17.02
CA ASP A 47 2.92 -4.17 -17.12
C ASP A 47 1.54 -4.30 -16.46
N MET A 48 1.13 -3.35 -15.61
CA MET A 48 -0.16 -3.38 -14.91
C MET A 48 -1.34 -3.04 -15.83
N GLU A 49 -2.53 -3.54 -15.48
CA GLU A 49 -3.74 -3.14 -16.18
C GLU A 49 -4.16 -1.71 -15.80
N GLN A 50 -4.89 -1.03 -16.70
CA GLN A 50 -5.32 0.36 -16.49
C GLN A 50 -6.10 0.56 -15.18
N GLU A 51 -6.89 -0.44 -14.77
CA GLU A 51 -7.62 -0.41 -13.49
C GLU A 51 -6.67 -0.45 -12.28
N GLU A 52 -5.65 -1.29 -12.32
CA GLU A 52 -4.64 -1.40 -11.27
C GLU A 52 -3.83 -0.09 -11.15
N ILE A 53 -3.44 0.50 -12.29
CA ILE A 53 -2.78 1.81 -12.33
C ILE A 53 -3.68 2.90 -11.73
N PHE A 54 -4.98 2.88 -12.06
CA PHE A 54 -5.95 3.82 -11.51
C PHE A 54 -6.08 3.68 -10.00
N GLN A 55 -6.18 2.45 -9.48
CA GLN A 55 -6.27 2.18 -8.05
C GLN A 55 -4.98 2.59 -7.31
N MET A 56 -3.80 2.26 -7.86
CA MET A 56 -2.50 2.64 -7.31
C MET A 56 -2.35 4.16 -7.21
N LEU A 57 -2.58 4.88 -8.32
CA LEU A 57 -2.47 6.34 -8.35
C LEU A 57 -3.53 7.00 -7.46
N GLY A 58 -4.77 6.50 -7.50
CA GLY A 58 -5.87 7.02 -6.67
C GLY A 58 -5.54 6.92 -5.18
N THR A 59 -5.03 5.77 -4.73
CA THR A 59 -4.64 5.54 -3.33
C THR A 59 -3.54 6.49 -2.88
N TYR A 60 -2.48 6.61 -3.69
CA TYR A 60 -1.37 7.52 -3.41
C TYR A 60 -1.83 8.99 -3.35
N MET A 61 -2.65 9.41 -4.31
CA MET A 61 -3.18 10.78 -4.34
C MET A 61 -4.05 11.09 -3.13
N VAL A 62 -4.91 10.14 -2.70
CA VAL A 62 -5.74 10.29 -1.50
C VAL A 62 -4.85 10.44 -0.25
N GLU A 63 -3.83 9.60 -0.10
CA GLU A 63 -2.88 9.70 1.02
C GLU A 63 -2.20 11.08 1.06
N LYS A 64 -1.65 11.54 -0.07
CA LYS A 64 -0.98 12.86 -0.13
C LYS A 64 -1.92 14.02 0.09
N LEU A 65 -3.17 13.91 -0.39
CA LEU A 65 -4.19 14.92 -0.10
C LEU A 65 -4.54 14.97 1.38
N ARG A 66 -4.65 13.82 2.08
CA ARG A 66 -4.88 13.81 3.53
C ARG A 66 -3.75 14.51 4.28
N VAL A 67 -2.49 14.20 3.97
CA VAL A 67 -1.32 14.88 4.57
C VAL A 67 -1.44 16.39 4.39
N LYS A 68 -1.72 16.84 3.15
CA LYS A 68 -1.84 18.26 2.82
C LYS A 68 -3.02 18.95 3.52
N LEU A 69 -4.12 18.24 3.77
CA LEU A 69 -5.27 18.77 4.52
C LEU A 69 -4.94 18.94 6.01
N VAL A 70 -4.21 18.00 6.60
CA VAL A 70 -3.71 18.09 7.98
C VAL A 70 -2.72 19.26 8.12
N GLU A 71 -1.75 19.38 7.21
CA GLU A 71 -0.79 20.49 7.19
C GLU A 71 -1.46 21.87 7.13
N LYS A 72 -2.61 21.96 6.43
CA LYS A 72 -3.38 23.20 6.30
C LYS A 72 -4.38 23.44 7.44
N GLY A 73 -4.41 22.57 8.45
CA GLY A 73 -5.35 22.66 9.57
C GLY A 73 -6.81 22.46 9.18
N ALA A 74 -7.07 21.89 7.99
CA ALA A 74 -8.43 21.69 7.48
C ALA A 74 -9.14 20.49 8.14
N GLY A 75 -8.39 19.61 8.82
CA GLY A 75 -8.90 18.43 9.50
C GLY A 75 -9.53 17.43 8.54
N VAL A 76 -8.88 16.29 8.30
CA VAL A 76 -9.62 15.14 7.75
C VAL A 76 -10.30 14.47 8.95
N PRO A 77 -11.61 14.19 8.91
CA PRO A 77 -12.19 13.30 9.91
C PRO A 77 -11.41 11.99 9.81
N MET A 78 -10.61 11.68 10.82
CA MET A 78 -10.13 10.33 11.05
C MET A 78 -11.40 9.47 11.08
N GLU A 79 -11.49 8.49 10.18
CA GLU A 79 -12.58 7.54 10.16
C GLU A 79 -12.82 7.11 11.61
N ALA A 80 -14.01 7.40 12.11
CA ALA A 80 -14.33 7.23 13.51
C ALA A 80 -13.97 5.79 13.89
N ALA A 81 -13.03 5.63 14.84
CA ALA A 81 -12.80 4.35 15.46
C ALA A 81 -14.19 3.76 15.79
N PRO A 82 -14.46 2.48 15.48
CA PRO A 82 -15.75 1.88 15.78
C PRO A 82 -16.04 2.15 17.24
N PRO A 83 -17.27 2.60 17.59
CA PRO A 83 -17.57 3.00 18.95
C PRO A 83 -17.25 1.82 19.85
N ASP A 84 -16.23 1.98 20.70
CA ASP A 84 -15.87 1.02 21.72
C ASP A 84 -17.16 0.64 22.43
N GLY A 85 -17.55 -0.63 22.29
CA GLY A 85 -18.73 -1.20 22.90
C GLY A 85 -18.69 -0.90 24.40
N HIS A 86 -19.37 0.17 24.80
CA HIS A 86 -19.61 0.45 26.20
C HIS A 86 -20.66 -0.55 26.66
N LEU A 87 -20.14 -1.65 27.20
CA LEU A 87 -20.79 -2.46 28.21
C LEU A 87 -21.31 -1.53 29.31
N HIS A 88 -22.62 -1.34 29.37
CA HIS A 88 -23.38 -1.06 30.59
C HIS A 88 -24.77 -1.68 30.48
#